data_AF-A0A363T6K5-F1
#
_entry.id   AF-A0A363T6K5-F1
#
_cell.length_a   1.000
_cell.length_b   1.000
_cell.length_c   1.000
_cell.angle_alpha   90.00
_cell.angle_beta   90.00
_cell.angle_gamma   90.00
#
_symmetry.space_group_name_H-M   'P 1'
#
loop_
_entity.id
_entity.type
_entity.pdbx_description
1 polymer ?
#
loop_
_entity_poly.entity_id
_entity_poly.type
_entity_poly.pdbx_seq_one_letter_code
_entity_poly.pdbx_strand_id
1 'polypeptide(L)'
;MSPNEILFHVNGQFKSPDEIRERINKFGNSYSNTIYETIHNSKVLDSDGQIFYKWPSRLLSNFGMTRRGPFHENSAEILHSCWIAIGARLIEINNAVRKSGLSRDRYIIELSDRERNGVIAEIWQITKELLQYTMGDTCYGLVGASKILFSVLPEIVLPVDNAQWLHVFKTVDLGDVIYYMASDIKKWEGITGVQLNRLDRTERLTTIPSVYNVMAMLARPKKSEI
;
A
#
# COMPACT_ATOMS: atom_id res chain seq x y z
N MET A 1 -2.09 -5.75 23.66
CA MET A 1 -1.66 -4.87 22.55
C MET A 1 -2.63 -5.08 21.41
N SER A 2 -3.08 -4.01 20.76
CA SER A 2 -3.85 -4.18 19.52
C SER A 2 -2.96 -4.93 18.52
N PRO A 3 -3.45 -5.94 17.78
CA PRO A 3 -2.67 -6.67 16.79
C PRO A 3 -2.03 -5.79 15.70
N ASN A 4 -2.34 -4.50 15.66
CA ASN A 4 -2.08 -3.61 14.54
C ASN A 4 -1.01 -2.53 14.83
N GLU A 5 -0.23 -2.66 15.90
CA GLU A 5 0.86 -1.73 16.26
C GLU A 5 2.24 -2.26 15.79
N ILE A 6 2.46 -2.25 14.48
CA ILE A 6 3.64 -2.83 13.80
C ILE A 6 4.93 -2.09 14.17
N LEU A 7 4.83 -0.78 14.41
CA LEU A 7 5.97 0.05 14.81
C LEU A 7 6.34 -0.09 16.29
N PHE A 8 5.68 -0.99 17.01
CA PHE A 8 5.92 -1.29 18.42
C PHE A 8 6.33 -2.76 18.59
N HIS A 9 7.13 -3.01 19.62
CA HIS A 9 7.47 -4.35 20.09
C HIS A 9 6.30 -4.94 20.89
N VAL A 10 6.29 -6.26 21.07
CA VAL A 10 5.22 -6.98 21.81
C VAL A 10 5.13 -6.55 23.28
N ASN A 11 6.16 -5.89 23.82
CA ASN A 11 6.16 -5.31 25.16
C ASN A 11 5.66 -3.85 25.20
N GLY A 12 5.25 -3.28 24.05
CA GLY A 12 4.70 -1.93 23.92
C GLY A 12 5.74 -0.84 23.72
N GLN A 13 7.04 -1.19 23.72
CA GLN A 13 8.10 -0.24 23.40
C GLN A 13 8.12 0.06 21.90
N PHE A 14 8.29 1.32 21.53
CA PHE A 14 8.43 1.69 20.12
C PHE A 14 9.74 1.13 19.54
N LYS A 15 9.71 0.76 18.27
CA LYS A 15 10.93 0.43 17.51
C LYS A 15 11.73 1.70 17.28
N SER A 16 13.02 1.71 17.57
CA SER A 16 13.81 2.93 17.43
C SER A 16 13.92 3.35 15.95
N PRO A 17 14.13 4.65 15.66
CA PRO A 17 14.39 5.11 14.30
C PRO A 17 15.57 4.38 13.63
N ASP A 18 16.60 4.02 14.41
CA ASP A 18 17.76 3.28 13.92
C ASP A 18 17.42 1.84 13.58
N GLU A 19 16.61 1.17 14.40
CA GLU A 19 16.11 -0.18 14.12
C GLU A 19 15.34 -0.20 12.79
N ILE A 20 14.37 0.70 12.61
CA ILE A 20 13.57 0.77 11.38
C ILE A 20 14.47 1.06 10.16
N ARG A 21 15.43 1.98 10.29
CA ARG A 21 16.38 2.29 9.21
C ARG A 21 17.20 1.06 8.81
N GLU A 22 17.68 0.30 9.79
CA GLU A 22 18.40 -0.94 9.52
C GLU A 22 17.51 -1.97 8.79
N ARG A 23 16.24 -2.08 9.19
CA ARG A 23 15.26 -2.95 8.51
C ARG A 23 15.04 -2.54 7.06
N ILE A 24 14.87 -1.23 6.78
CA ILE A 24 14.74 -0.69 5.43
C ILE A 24 15.96 -1.04 4.58
N ASN A 25 17.16 -0.79 5.10
CA ASN A 25 18.41 -1.05 4.38
C ASN A 25 18.60 -2.54 4.03
N LYS A 26 18.11 -3.45 4.87
CA LYS A 26 18.23 -4.91 4.68
C LYS A 26 17.11 -5.55 3.85
N PHE A 27 16.01 -4.83 3.56
CA PHE A 27 14.80 -5.45 3.02
C PHE A 27 14.98 -6.02 1.60
N GLY A 28 15.72 -5.31 0.74
CA GLY A 28 16.12 -5.81 -0.58
C GLY A 28 15.87 -4.82 -1.72
N ASN A 29 16.83 -4.76 -2.65
CA ASN A 29 16.83 -3.77 -3.73
C ASN A 29 15.71 -3.96 -4.76
N SER A 30 15.26 -5.20 -5.02
CA SER A 30 14.21 -5.48 -6.00
C SER A 30 12.88 -4.82 -5.61
N TYR A 31 12.50 -4.93 -4.34
CA TYR A 31 11.32 -4.25 -3.79
C TYR A 31 11.50 -2.73 -3.90
N SER A 32 12.56 -2.18 -3.30
CA SER A 32 12.75 -0.73 -3.25
C SER A 32 12.80 -0.07 -4.63
N ASN A 33 13.39 -0.71 -5.64
CA ASN A 33 13.41 -0.20 -7.01
C ASN A 33 12.02 -0.18 -7.65
N THR A 34 11.25 -1.27 -7.50
CA THR A 34 9.88 -1.35 -8.04
C THR A 34 8.98 -0.29 -7.43
N ILE A 35 9.10 -0.10 -6.11
CA ILE A 35 8.31 0.87 -5.38
C ILE A 35 8.72 2.30 -5.71
N TYR A 36 10.02 2.59 -5.83
CA TYR A 36 10.52 3.88 -6.28
C TYR A 36 9.93 4.27 -7.64
N GLU A 37 9.98 3.37 -8.62
CA GLU A 37 9.41 3.61 -9.94
C GLU A 37 7.90 3.81 -9.87
N THR A 38 7.20 3.00 -9.07
CA THR A 38 5.76 3.14 -8.85
C THR A 38 5.42 4.52 -8.30
N ILE A 39 6.10 4.97 -7.25
CA ILE A 39 5.91 6.29 -6.65
C ILE A 39 6.18 7.38 -7.68
N HIS A 40 7.27 7.30 -8.44
CA HIS A 40 7.67 8.38 -9.35
C HIS A 40 6.73 8.53 -10.54
N ASN A 41 6.18 7.43 -11.04
CA ASN A 41 5.42 7.43 -12.29
C ASN A 41 3.89 7.44 -12.10
N SER A 42 3.40 7.27 -10.87
CA SER A 42 1.96 7.38 -10.53
C SER A 42 1.53 8.79 -10.10
N LYS A 43 2.40 9.79 -10.23
CA LYS A 43 2.13 11.17 -9.79
C LYS A 43 0.91 11.80 -10.45
N VAL A 44 0.63 11.43 -11.69
CA VAL A 44 -0.52 11.90 -12.47
C VAL A 44 -1.13 10.68 -13.13
N LEU A 45 -2.45 10.54 -13.07
CA LEU A 45 -3.17 9.54 -13.85
C LEU A 45 -3.72 10.19 -15.13
N ASP A 46 -3.46 9.56 -16.27
CA ASP A 46 -4.04 9.95 -17.55
C ASP A 46 -5.48 9.45 -17.69
N SER A 47 -6.26 10.12 -18.54
CA SER A 47 -7.68 9.82 -18.74
C SER A 47 -7.92 8.52 -19.54
N ASP A 48 -6.93 8.06 -20.30
CA ASP A 48 -7.02 6.86 -21.13
C ASP A 48 -6.53 5.57 -20.44
N GLY A 49 -5.99 5.69 -19.23
CA GLY A 49 -5.61 4.57 -18.37
C GLY A 49 -4.22 3.99 -18.63
N GLN A 50 -3.35 4.60 -19.45
CA GLN A 50 -2.03 4.07 -19.79
C GLN A 50 -1.14 3.86 -18.56
N ILE A 51 -1.13 4.83 -17.64
CA ILE A 51 -0.41 4.72 -16.37
C ILE A 51 -1.04 3.62 -15.51
N PHE A 52 -2.37 3.52 -15.52
CA PHE A 52 -3.09 2.44 -14.86
C PHE A 52 -2.83 1.06 -15.48
N TYR A 53 -2.57 0.90 -16.78
CA TYR A 53 -2.25 -0.41 -17.34
C TYR A 53 -0.81 -0.81 -17.04
N LYS A 54 0.10 0.16 -17.15
CA LYS A 54 1.55 -0.07 -17.03
C LYS A 54 1.98 -0.49 -15.63
N TRP A 55 1.54 0.24 -14.59
CA TRP A 55 2.11 0.07 -13.25
C TRP A 55 1.55 -1.12 -12.45
N PRO A 56 0.23 -1.37 -12.42
CA PRO A 56 -0.30 -2.65 -11.96
C PRO A 56 0.36 -3.84 -12.63
N SER A 57 0.49 -3.85 -13.96
CA SER A 57 1.09 -5.00 -14.67
C SER A 57 2.52 -5.28 -14.19
N ARG A 58 3.35 -4.23 -14.08
CA ARG A 58 4.71 -4.36 -13.58
C ARG A 58 4.75 -4.83 -12.11
N LEU A 59 3.92 -4.23 -11.26
CA LEU A 59 3.87 -4.57 -9.84
C LEU A 59 3.37 -6.00 -9.63
N LEU A 60 2.26 -6.39 -10.24
CA LEU A 60 1.69 -7.73 -10.16
C LEU A 60 2.71 -8.80 -10.63
N SER A 61 3.44 -8.52 -11.71
CA SER A 61 4.51 -9.41 -12.21
C SER A 61 5.65 -9.57 -11.18
N ASN A 62 6.13 -8.46 -10.60
CA ASN A 62 7.20 -8.50 -9.60
C ASN A 62 6.80 -9.25 -8.32
N PHE A 63 5.52 -9.24 -7.97
CA PHE A 63 4.98 -10.01 -6.86
C PHE A 63 4.56 -11.44 -7.26
N GLY A 64 4.87 -11.88 -8.48
CA GLY A 64 4.63 -13.23 -8.97
C GLY A 64 3.17 -13.56 -9.26
N MET A 65 2.29 -12.56 -9.30
CA MET A 65 0.85 -12.74 -9.52
C MET A 65 0.49 -13.07 -10.97
N THR A 66 1.42 -12.89 -11.90
CA THR A 66 1.26 -13.28 -13.30
C THR A 66 1.70 -14.73 -13.56
N ARG A 67 2.14 -15.47 -12.53
CA ARG A 67 2.57 -16.87 -12.68
C ARG A 67 1.40 -17.85 -12.64
N ARG A 68 0.34 -17.51 -11.90
CA ARG A 68 -0.89 -18.29 -11.68
C ARG A 68 -2.02 -17.36 -11.25
N GLY A 69 -3.26 -17.83 -11.35
CA GLY A 69 -4.44 -17.08 -10.93
C GLY A 69 -4.93 -16.11 -12.02
N PRO A 70 -5.78 -15.14 -11.65
CA PRO A 70 -6.54 -14.35 -12.63
C PRO A 70 -5.62 -13.59 -13.61
N PHE A 71 -4.46 -13.13 -13.17
CA PHE A 71 -3.53 -12.33 -13.98
C PHE A 71 -2.52 -13.15 -14.82
N HIS A 72 -2.65 -14.48 -14.92
CA HIS A 72 -1.66 -15.29 -15.66
C HIS A 72 -1.72 -15.06 -17.17
N GLU A 73 -2.91 -15.13 -17.76
CA GLU A 73 -3.10 -15.05 -19.22
C GLU A 73 -3.88 -13.80 -19.64
N ASN A 74 -4.85 -13.38 -18.84
CA ASN A 74 -5.79 -12.31 -19.19
C ASN A 74 -5.50 -10.99 -18.47
N SER A 75 -4.23 -10.75 -18.08
CA SER A 75 -3.86 -9.58 -17.26
C SER A 75 -4.29 -8.25 -17.89
N ALA A 76 -4.10 -8.09 -19.20
CA ALA A 76 -4.46 -6.86 -19.90
C ALA A 76 -5.99 -6.62 -19.92
N GLU A 77 -6.78 -7.66 -20.18
CA GLU A 77 -8.25 -7.59 -20.21
C GLU A 77 -8.83 -7.34 -18.81
N ILE A 78 -8.28 -7.99 -17.79
CA ILE A 78 -8.68 -7.77 -16.39
C ILE A 78 -8.35 -6.34 -15.97
N LEU A 79 -7.15 -5.84 -16.26
CA LEU A 79 -6.78 -4.46 -15.96
C LEU A 79 -7.66 -3.47 -16.73
N HIS A 80 -8.02 -3.77 -17.98
CA HIS A 80 -8.99 -2.97 -18.73
C HIS A 80 -10.36 -2.93 -18.04
N SER A 81 -10.87 -4.08 -17.61
CA SER A 81 -12.14 -4.18 -16.89
C SER A 81 -12.11 -3.42 -15.56
N CYS A 82 -11.01 -3.53 -14.80
CA CYS A 82 -10.79 -2.73 -13.60
C CYS A 82 -10.80 -1.23 -13.91
N TRP A 83 -10.12 -0.78 -14.97
CA TRP A 83 -10.08 0.63 -15.35
C TRP A 83 -11.47 1.17 -15.68
N ILE A 84 -12.28 0.41 -16.44
CA ILE A 84 -13.67 0.77 -16.73
C ILE A 84 -14.47 0.95 -15.43
N ALA A 85 -14.31 0.06 -14.46
CA ALA A 85 -15.08 0.08 -13.22
C ALA A 85 -14.69 1.24 -12.28
N ILE A 86 -13.39 1.52 -12.14
CA ILE A 86 -12.89 2.40 -11.06
C ILE A 86 -12.06 3.60 -11.53
N GLY A 87 -11.70 3.68 -12.81
CA GLY A 87 -10.73 4.64 -13.34
C GLY A 87 -11.11 6.10 -13.10
N ALA A 88 -12.38 6.46 -13.32
CA ALA A 88 -12.87 7.82 -13.10
C ALA A 88 -12.66 8.28 -11.64
N ARG A 89 -12.99 7.43 -10.67
CA ARG A 89 -12.81 7.73 -9.24
C ARG A 89 -11.35 7.78 -8.82
N LEU A 90 -10.50 6.91 -9.40
CA LEU A 90 -9.06 6.99 -9.17
C LEU A 90 -8.46 8.33 -9.66
N ILE A 91 -8.92 8.83 -10.81
CA ILE A 91 -8.51 10.13 -11.33
C ILE A 91 -8.97 11.26 -10.39
N GLU A 92 -10.21 11.19 -9.87
CA GLU A 92 -10.72 12.17 -8.91
C GLU A 92 -9.88 12.20 -7.63
N ILE A 93 -9.56 11.04 -7.05
CA ILE A 93 -8.69 10.94 -5.87
C ILE A 93 -7.29 11.47 -6.17
N ASN A 94 -6.67 11.04 -7.28
CA ASN A 94 -5.33 11.52 -7.67
C ASN A 94 -5.30 13.04 -7.84
N ASN A 95 -6.34 13.61 -8.45
CA ASN A 95 -6.47 15.07 -8.59
C ASN A 95 -6.69 15.76 -7.24
N ALA A 96 -7.45 15.17 -6.33
CA ALA A 96 -7.64 15.69 -4.97
C ALA A 96 -6.32 15.72 -4.20
N VAL A 97 -5.51 14.64 -4.27
CA VAL A 97 -4.16 14.61 -3.69
C VAL A 97 -3.33 15.78 -4.23
N ARG A 98 -3.26 15.93 -5.55
CA ARG A 98 -2.44 16.96 -6.20
C ARG A 98 -2.88 18.39 -5.87
N LYS A 99 -4.18 18.63 -5.73
CA LYS A 99 -4.74 19.96 -5.44
C LYS A 99 -4.76 20.30 -3.96
N SER A 100 -4.50 19.33 -3.07
CA SER A 100 -4.56 19.53 -1.62
C SER A 100 -3.47 20.47 -1.08
N GLY A 101 -2.35 20.62 -1.79
CA GLY A 101 -1.17 21.34 -1.29
C GLY A 101 -0.38 20.58 -0.22
N LEU A 102 -0.83 19.38 0.18
CA LEU A 102 -0.13 18.51 1.14
C LEU A 102 1.02 17.76 0.48
N SER A 103 1.96 17.29 1.30
CA SER A 103 3.03 16.44 0.80
C SER A 103 2.47 15.09 0.35
N ARG A 104 2.70 14.72 -0.92
CA ARG A 104 2.29 13.40 -1.42
C ARG A 104 2.88 12.25 -0.61
N ASP A 105 4.11 12.42 -0.13
CA ASP A 105 4.81 11.41 0.66
C ASP A 105 4.12 11.12 2.00
N ARG A 106 3.31 12.05 2.49
CA ARG A 106 2.68 12.01 3.82
C ARG A 106 1.17 12.26 3.77
N TYR A 107 0.58 12.23 2.58
CA TYR A 107 -0.78 12.69 2.32
C TYR A 107 -1.79 12.13 3.33
N ILE A 108 -1.86 10.81 3.46
CA ILE A 108 -2.90 10.16 4.28
C ILE A 108 -2.78 10.44 5.79
N ILE A 109 -1.60 10.84 6.31
CA ILE A 109 -1.45 11.23 7.73
C ILE A 109 -1.59 12.73 7.96
N GLU A 110 -1.38 13.56 6.93
CA GLU A 110 -1.52 15.02 7.00
C GLU A 110 -2.97 15.50 6.83
N LEU A 111 -3.86 14.65 6.29
CA LEU A 111 -5.29 14.91 6.26
C LEU A 111 -5.88 15.06 7.68
N SER A 112 -6.93 15.88 7.80
CA SER A 112 -7.78 15.88 8.98
C SER A 112 -8.47 14.51 9.15
N ASP A 113 -8.91 14.19 10.36
CA ASP A 113 -9.57 12.90 10.62
C ASP A 113 -10.81 12.69 9.75
N ARG A 114 -11.58 13.76 9.51
CA ARG A 114 -12.77 13.71 8.65
C ARG A 114 -12.41 13.40 7.21
N GLU A 115 -11.44 14.11 6.63
CA GLU A 115 -11.01 13.91 5.24
C GLU A 115 -10.37 12.52 5.07
N ARG A 116 -9.51 12.14 6.00
CA ARG A 116 -8.86 10.83 6.03
C ARG A 116 -9.89 9.70 6.04
N ASN A 117 -10.90 9.78 6.92
CA ASN A 117 -11.95 8.76 6.98
C ASN A 117 -12.79 8.73 5.69
N GLY A 118 -13.02 9.87 5.04
CA GLY A 118 -13.67 9.94 3.74
C GLY A 118 -12.88 9.23 2.64
N VAL A 119 -11.58 9.52 2.53
CA VAL A 119 -10.68 8.86 1.56
C VAL A 119 -10.59 7.36 1.84
N ILE A 120 -10.47 6.95 3.10
CA ILE A 120 -10.43 5.53 3.51
C ILE A 120 -11.71 4.80 3.09
N ALA A 121 -12.87 5.40 3.34
CA ALA A 121 -14.15 4.81 2.95
C ALA A 121 -14.27 4.66 1.44
N GLU A 122 -13.84 5.66 0.67
CA GLU A 122 -13.87 5.62 -0.80
C GLU A 122 -12.93 4.55 -1.35
N ILE A 123 -11.70 4.46 -0.84
CA ILE A 123 -10.74 3.40 -1.21
C ILE A 123 -11.33 2.03 -0.91
N TRP A 124 -12.06 1.86 0.19
CA TRP A 124 -12.72 0.60 0.48
C TRP A 124 -13.85 0.27 -0.51
N GLN A 125 -14.67 1.23 -0.92
CA GLN A 125 -15.67 0.99 -1.97
C GLN A 125 -15.02 0.54 -3.28
N ILE A 126 -13.98 1.25 -3.71
CA ILE A 126 -13.19 0.89 -4.90
C ILE A 126 -12.60 -0.52 -4.77
N THR A 127 -12.08 -0.86 -3.58
CA THR A 127 -11.52 -2.19 -3.32
C THR A 127 -12.57 -3.27 -3.52
N LYS A 128 -13.77 -3.10 -2.97
CA LYS A 128 -14.86 -4.08 -3.12
C LYS A 128 -15.24 -4.31 -4.58
N GLU A 129 -15.23 -3.27 -5.39
CA GLU A 129 -15.50 -3.38 -6.82
C GLU A 129 -14.37 -4.07 -7.58
N LEU A 130 -13.11 -3.90 -7.14
CA LEU A 130 -11.97 -4.65 -7.68
C LEU A 130 -12.02 -6.14 -7.34
N LEU A 131 -12.68 -6.55 -6.24
CA LEU A 131 -12.68 -7.95 -5.81
C LEU A 131 -13.23 -8.88 -6.89
N GLN A 132 -14.27 -8.49 -7.62
CA GLN A 132 -14.85 -9.34 -8.68
C GLN A 132 -13.86 -9.66 -9.82
N TYR A 133 -12.87 -8.78 -10.06
CA TYR A 133 -11.89 -8.94 -11.13
C TYR A 133 -10.60 -9.61 -10.65
N THR A 134 -10.31 -9.48 -9.36
CA THR A 134 -9.04 -9.89 -8.75
C THR A 134 -9.14 -11.22 -8.02
N MET A 135 -10.35 -11.70 -7.77
CA MET A 135 -10.62 -12.99 -7.15
C MET A 135 -10.28 -14.14 -8.10
N GLY A 136 -9.70 -15.20 -7.54
CA GLY A 136 -9.51 -16.46 -8.24
C GLY A 136 -9.32 -17.60 -7.26
N ASP A 137 -9.22 -18.83 -7.76
CA ASP A 137 -9.25 -20.06 -6.95
C ASP A 137 -8.23 -20.13 -5.81
N THR A 138 -7.15 -19.35 -5.91
CA THR A 138 -6.04 -19.34 -4.96
C THR A 138 -5.77 -17.95 -4.34
N CYS A 139 -6.57 -16.94 -4.67
CA CYS A 139 -6.39 -15.57 -4.19
C CYS A 139 -7.74 -14.93 -3.86
N TYR A 140 -7.89 -14.45 -2.62
CA TYR A 140 -9.09 -13.75 -2.12
C TYR A 140 -9.35 -12.37 -2.78
N GLY A 141 -8.70 -12.05 -3.89
CA GLY A 141 -8.79 -10.75 -4.58
C GLY A 141 -8.09 -9.59 -3.88
N LEU A 142 -8.11 -9.57 -2.53
CA LEU A 142 -7.56 -8.49 -1.70
C LEU A 142 -6.10 -8.14 -2.03
N VAL A 143 -5.26 -9.14 -2.28
CA VAL A 143 -3.85 -8.93 -2.65
C VAL A 143 -3.72 -8.24 -4.01
N GLY A 144 -4.53 -8.65 -4.99
CA GLY A 144 -4.54 -8.05 -6.32
C GLY A 144 -5.06 -6.62 -6.26
N ALA A 145 -6.19 -6.42 -5.58
CA ALA A 145 -6.81 -5.11 -5.40
C ALA A 145 -5.85 -4.12 -4.70
N SER A 146 -5.21 -4.52 -3.60
CA SER A 146 -4.29 -3.63 -2.88
C SER A 146 -3.06 -3.26 -3.71
N LYS A 147 -2.58 -4.16 -4.58
CA LYS A 147 -1.45 -3.88 -5.49
C LYS A 147 -1.84 -2.97 -6.64
N ILE A 148 -2.99 -3.21 -7.26
CA ILE A 148 -3.55 -2.31 -8.28
C ILE A 148 -3.67 -0.91 -7.69
N LEU A 149 -4.31 -0.76 -6.53
CA LEU A 149 -4.50 0.54 -5.90
C LEU A 149 -3.19 1.19 -5.46
N PHE A 150 -2.27 0.43 -4.85
CA PHE A 150 -0.94 0.94 -4.50
C PHE A 150 -0.19 1.48 -5.72
N SER A 151 -0.33 0.83 -6.88
CA SER A 151 0.42 1.20 -8.07
C SER A 151 0.05 2.57 -8.64
N VAL A 152 -1.11 3.11 -8.25
CA VAL A 152 -1.65 4.39 -8.72
C VAL A 152 -1.85 5.41 -7.60
N LEU A 153 -2.00 4.96 -6.36
CA LEU A 153 -2.17 5.78 -5.15
C LEU A 153 -1.22 5.33 -4.01
N PRO A 154 0.11 5.28 -4.24
CA PRO A 154 1.07 4.86 -3.21
C PRO A 154 1.15 5.80 -2.01
N GLU A 155 0.60 7.01 -2.11
CA GLU A 155 0.42 7.97 -1.01
C GLU A 155 -0.66 7.57 0.02
N ILE A 156 -1.54 6.63 -0.33
CA ILE A 156 -2.71 6.23 0.48
C ILE A 156 -2.67 4.75 0.84
N VAL A 157 -2.44 3.87 -0.14
CA VAL A 157 -2.64 2.42 -0.01
C VAL A 157 -1.32 1.71 0.28
N LEU A 158 -1.35 0.50 0.87
CA LEU A 158 -0.19 -0.39 0.99
C LEU A 158 -0.33 -1.60 0.04
N PRO A 159 0.76 -2.13 -0.54
CA PRO A 159 0.70 -3.30 -1.42
C PRO A 159 0.66 -4.63 -0.63
N VAL A 160 -0.40 -4.84 0.17
CA VAL A 160 -0.53 -5.95 1.13
C VAL A 160 -0.50 -7.34 0.47
N ASP A 161 0.18 -8.31 1.09
CA ASP A 161 0.16 -9.73 0.70
C ASP A 161 -0.61 -10.64 1.65
N ASN A 162 -0.81 -11.90 1.25
CA ASN A 162 -1.64 -12.87 1.98
C ASN A 162 -1.24 -13.02 3.45
N ALA A 163 0.06 -13.09 3.74
CA ALA A 163 0.52 -13.30 5.10
C ALA A 163 0.33 -12.04 5.96
N GLN A 164 0.45 -10.85 5.37
CA GLN A 164 0.07 -9.61 6.06
C GLN A 164 -1.43 -9.58 6.36
N TRP A 165 -2.29 -9.89 5.39
CA TRP A 165 -3.74 -9.96 5.61
C TRP A 165 -4.11 -10.92 6.74
N LEU A 166 -3.62 -12.17 6.66
CA LEU A 166 -4.01 -13.25 7.56
C LEU A 166 -3.44 -13.12 8.96
N HIS A 167 -2.18 -12.68 9.09
CA HIS A 167 -1.45 -12.78 10.35
C HIS A 167 -1.10 -11.44 10.98
N VAL A 168 -0.96 -10.38 10.18
CA VAL A 168 -0.59 -9.05 10.66
C VAL A 168 -1.86 -8.23 10.90
N PHE A 169 -2.61 -7.93 9.84
CA PHE A 169 -3.77 -7.04 9.93
C PHE A 169 -5.05 -7.73 10.40
N LYS A 170 -5.20 -9.04 10.13
CA LYS A 170 -6.34 -9.86 10.58
C LYS A 170 -7.71 -9.23 10.25
N THR A 171 -7.80 -8.61 9.09
CA THR A 171 -9.02 -7.99 8.54
C THR A 171 -9.14 -8.33 7.06
N VAL A 172 -10.34 -8.15 6.50
CA VAL A 172 -10.62 -8.23 5.06
C VAL A 172 -10.92 -6.85 4.47
N ASP A 173 -10.94 -5.81 5.30
CA ASP A 173 -11.23 -4.44 4.91
C ASP A 173 -9.92 -3.68 4.66
N LEU A 174 -9.69 -3.22 3.43
CA LEU A 174 -8.49 -2.43 3.12
C LEU A 174 -8.52 -1.05 3.80
N GLY A 175 -9.71 -0.52 4.07
CA GLY A 175 -9.88 0.70 4.83
C GLY A 175 -9.36 0.57 6.26
N ASP A 176 -9.64 -0.56 6.92
CA ASP A 176 -9.09 -0.88 8.24
C ASP A 176 -7.55 -0.87 8.22
N VAL A 177 -6.94 -1.49 7.20
CA VAL A 177 -5.47 -1.52 7.06
C VAL A 177 -4.90 -0.11 6.96
N ILE A 178 -5.51 0.77 6.14
CA ILE A 178 -5.06 2.15 5.97
C ILE A 178 -5.24 2.94 7.27
N TYR A 179 -6.37 2.75 7.95
CA TYR A 179 -6.66 3.37 9.23
C TYR A 179 -5.62 2.97 10.29
N TYR A 180 -5.35 1.66 10.43
CA TYR A 180 -4.37 1.15 11.38
C TYR A 180 -2.97 1.63 11.08
N MET A 181 -2.54 1.58 9.81
CA MET A 181 -1.25 2.15 9.39
C MET A 181 -1.15 3.63 9.82
N ALA A 182 -2.13 4.45 9.45
CA ALA A 182 -2.07 5.88 9.73
C ALA A 182 -2.06 6.18 11.25
N SER A 183 -2.81 5.40 12.04
CA SER A 183 -2.83 5.52 13.50
C SER A 183 -1.49 5.10 14.13
N ASP A 184 -0.94 3.97 13.70
CA ASP A 184 0.33 3.43 14.21
C ASP A 184 1.49 4.38 13.91
N ILE A 185 1.54 4.94 12.69
CA ILE A 185 2.53 5.96 12.30
C ILE A 185 2.38 7.22 13.15
N LYS A 186 1.18 7.80 13.26
CA LYS A 186 0.96 9.02 14.05
C LYS A 186 1.40 8.83 15.51
N LYS A 187 1.09 7.68 16.11
CA LYS A 187 1.51 7.33 17.47
C LYS A 187 3.03 7.24 17.58
N TRP A 188 3.68 6.53 16.66
CA TRP A 188 5.13 6.34 16.66
C TRP A 188 5.89 7.65 16.44
N GLU A 189 5.47 8.47 15.47
CA GLU A 189 6.09 9.77 15.19
C GLU A 189 5.88 10.75 16.36
N GLY A 190 4.72 10.70 17.02
CA GLY A 190 4.43 11.53 18.20
C GLY A 190 5.31 11.21 19.41
N ILE A 191 5.73 9.95 19.56
CA ILE A 191 6.64 9.52 20.65
C ILE A 191 8.10 9.83 20.31
N THR A 192 8.51 9.57 19.06
CA THR A 192 9.92 9.66 18.67
C THR A 192 10.34 11.05 18.19
N GLY A 193 9.39 11.87 17.74
CA GLY A 193 9.66 13.14 17.07
C GLY A 193 10.29 12.99 15.67
N VAL A 194 10.36 11.78 15.12
CA VAL A 194 10.99 11.49 13.83
C VAL A 194 9.92 11.15 12.80
N GLN A 195 10.10 11.64 11.57
CA GLN A 195 9.23 11.31 10.44
C GLN A 195 9.61 9.96 9.81
N LEU A 196 8.65 9.02 9.73
CA LEU A 196 8.89 7.67 9.23
C LEU A 196 9.37 7.67 7.78
N ASN A 197 8.77 8.49 6.93
CA ASN A 197 9.12 8.58 5.51
C ASN A 197 10.52 9.18 5.24
N ARG A 198 11.20 9.71 6.26
CA ARG A 198 12.57 10.22 6.18
C ARG A 198 13.62 9.18 6.55
N LEU A 199 13.23 7.97 6.94
CA LEU A 199 14.16 6.94 7.40
C LEU A 199 14.88 6.20 6.26
N ASP A 200 14.30 6.14 5.06
CA ASP A 200 15.01 5.62 3.89
C ASP A 200 15.99 6.65 3.33
N ARG A 201 17.29 6.45 3.63
CA ARG A 201 18.36 7.32 3.13
C ARG A 201 18.59 7.21 1.63
N THR A 202 18.07 6.18 0.97
CA THR A 202 18.18 6.03 -0.49
C THR A 202 17.08 6.79 -1.24
N GLU A 203 16.11 7.36 -0.51
CA GLU A 203 14.96 8.09 -1.05
C GLU A 203 14.17 7.27 -2.10
N ARG A 204 14.20 5.94 -1.99
CA ARG A 204 13.45 5.03 -2.87
C ARG A 204 12.04 4.76 -2.34
N LEU A 205 11.88 4.76 -1.02
CA LEU A 205 10.63 4.60 -0.30
C LEU A 205 10.24 5.93 0.34
N THR A 206 9.68 6.85 -0.45
CA THR A 206 9.37 8.21 0.04
C THR A 206 7.96 8.33 0.61
N THR A 207 7.02 7.49 0.20
CA THR A 207 5.64 7.53 0.72
C THR A 207 5.53 6.76 2.03
N ILE A 208 4.75 7.25 2.99
CA ILE A 208 4.55 6.55 4.26
C ILE A 208 4.05 5.10 4.09
N PRO A 209 3.18 4.74 3.13
CA PRO A 209 2.75 3.35 2.98
C PRO A 209 3.88 2.47 2.47
N SER A 210 4.77 2.99 1.62
CA SER A 210 5.92 2.25 1.09
C SER A 210 6.94 1.86 2.17
N VAL A 211 7.21 2.77 3.12
CA VAL A 211 8.10 2.53 4.26
C VAL A 211 7.44 1.62 5.29
N TYR A 212 6.19 1.89 5.64
CA TYR A 212 5.45 1.08 6.60
C TYR A 212 5.31 -0.37 6.13
N ASN A 213 5.11 -0.59 4.83
CA ASN A 213 4.99 -1.94 4.27
C ASN A 213 6.25 -2.79 4.49
N VAL A 214 7.45 -2.20 4.56
CA VAL A 214 8.68 -2.95 4.93
C VAL A 214 8.54 -3.53 6.33
N MET A 215 8.09 -2.73 7.29
CA MET A 215 7.89 -3.17 8.68
C MET A 215 6.76 -4.19 8.78
N ALA A 216 5.66 -3.98 8.05
CA ALA A 216 4.56 -4.92 8.01
C ALA A 216 4.95 -6.26 7.38
N MET A 217 5.79 -6.25 6.35
CA MET A 217 6.32 -7.47 5.74
C MET A 217 7.30 -8.22 6.65
N LEU A 218 7.97 -7.52 7.57
CA LEU A 218 8.85 -8.14 8.59
C LEU A 218 8.08 -8.67 9.81
N ALA A 219 6.87 -8.16 10.07
CA ALA A 219 6.02 -8.59 11.17
C ALA A 219 5.24 -9.89 10.89
N ARG A 220 5.27 -10.39 9.65
CA ARG A 220 4.65 -11.67 9.29
C ARG A 220 5.35 -12.86 9.97
N PRO A 221 4.63 -13.94 10.29
CA PRO A 221 5.25 -15.19 10.74
C PRO A 221 6.24 -15.71 9.70
N LYS A 222 7.35 -16.30 10.16
CA LYS A 222 8.28 -16.99 9.26
C LYS A 222 7.67 -18.31 8.81
N LYS A 223 8.09 -18.84 7.65
CA LYS A 223 7.64 -20.15 7.14
C LYS A 223 7.85 -21.32 8.13
N SER A 224 8.74 -21.18 9.10
CA SER A 224 8.98 -22.17 10.16
C SER A 224 7.96 -22.09 11.31
N GLU A 225 7.10 -21.08 11.30
CA GLU A 225 6.13 -20.75 12.36
C GLU A 225 4.67 -20.87 11.87
N ILE A 226 4.47 -21.30 10.61
CA ILE A 226 3.18 -21.57 9.96
C ILE A 226 3.11 -23.07 9.68
#